data_AF-A0A0R1MWK1-F1
#
_entry.id   AF-A0A0R1MWK1-F1
#
_cell.length_a   1.000
_cell.length_b   1.000
_cell.length_c   1.000
_cell.angle_alpha   90.00
_cell.angle_beta   90.00
_cell.angle_gamma   90.00
#
_symmetry.space_group_name_H-M   'P 1'
#
loop_
_entity.id
_entity.type
_entity.pdbx_description
1 polymer ?
#
loop_
_entity_poly.entity_id
_entity_poly.type
_entity_poly.pdbx_seq_one_letter_code
_entity_poly.pdbx_strand_id
1 'polypeptide(L)' 'MLPIVDYRGRPLVLKPTVTYTMHLKNGYIVALTANQRVERLPNLLNGALS' A
#
# COMPACT_ATOMS: atom_id res chain seq x y z
N MET A 1 -3.19 -7.50 11.61
CA MET A 1 -2.34 -6.42 11.06
C MET A 1 -2.67 -6.27 9.59
N LEU A 2 -2.97 -5.05 9.11
CA LEU A 2 -3.28 -4.84 7.68
C LEU A 2 -2.00 -4.93 6.84
N PRO A 3 -2.05 -5.50 5.63
CA PRO A 3 -0.91 -5.50 4.71
C PRO A 3 -0.59 -4.07 4.26
N ILE A 4 0.71 -3.80 4.09
CA ILE A 4 1.23 -2.52 3.59
C ILE A 4 1.77 -2.75 2.19
N VAL A 5 1.37 -1.90 1.25
CA VAL A 5 1.78 -1.99 -0.16
C VAL A 5 2.33 -0.67 -0.67
N ASP A 6 3.14 -0.74 -1.72
CA ASP A 6 3.66 0.41 -2.42
C ASP A 6 2.61 1.04 -3.35
N TYR A 7 2.99 2.15 -4.00
CA TYR A 7 2.19 2.88 -4.99
C TYR A 7 1.73 2.08 -6.22
N ARG A 8 2.22 0.84 -6.39
CA ARG A 8 1.84 -0.12 -7.44
C ARG A 8 1.06 -1.32 -6.89
N GLY A 9 0.77 -1.35 -5.59
CA GLY A 9 0.04 -2.43 -4.94
C GLY A 9 0.89 -3.65 -4.58
N ARG A 10 2.22 -3.54 -4.57
CA ARG A 10 3.12 -4.65 -4.18
C ARG A 10 3.42 -4.59 -2.69
N PRO A 11 3.59 -5.74 -1.99
CA PRO A 11 3.97 -5.74 -0.57
C PRO A 11 5.19 -4.85 -0.31
N LEU A 12 5.09 -4.01 0.72
CA LEU A 12 6.15 -3.08 1.09
C LEU A 12 6.61 -3.34 2.52
N VAL A 13 7.92 -3.52 2.67
CA VAL A 13 8.60 -3.46 3.97
C VAL A 13 8.99 -2.01 4.23
N LEU A 14 8.47 -1.44 5.33
CA LEU A 14 8.77 -0.06 5.72
C LEU A 14 10.24 0.09 6.11
N LYS A 15 10.84 1.22 5.71
CA LYS A 15 12.19 1.59 6.13
C LYS A 15 12.12 2.64 7.25
N PRO A 16 12.80 2.46 8.40
CA PRO A 16 12.71 3.37 9.53
C PRO A 16 13.10 4.84 9.25
N THR A 17 13.92 5.08 8.24
CA THR A 17 14.45 6.41 7.88
C THR A 17 13.70 7.08 6.73
N VAL A 18 12.57 6.51 6.30
CA VAL A 18 11.77 7.03 5.20
C VAL A 18 10.42 7.47 5.72
N THR A 19 10.07 8.73 5.45
CA THR A 19 8.74 9.25 5.72
C THR A 19 7.77 8.78 4.64
N TYR A 20 6.68 8.15 5.08
CA TYR A 20 5.60 7.71 4.21
C TYR A 20 4.30 8.43 4.54
N THR A 21 3.56 8.81 3.50
CA THR A 21 2.13 9.13 3.62
C THR A 21 1.34 7.82 3.54
N MET A 22 0.54 7.55 4.58
CA MET A 22 -0.19 6.30 4.74
C MET A 22 -1.68 6.50 4.40
N HIS A 23 -2.21 5.73 3.45
CA HIS A 23 -3.62 5.75 3.07
C HIS A 23 -4.27 4.41 3.34
N LEU A 24 -5.31 4.39 4.17
CA LEU A 24 -6.15 3.20 4.39
C LEU A 24 -7.12 3.02 3.20
N LYS A 25 -7.15 1.81 2.62
CA LYS A 25 -8.03 1.44 1.50
C LYS A 25 -8.48 0.00 1.68
N ASN A 26 -9.77 -0.31 1.59
CA ASN A 26 -10.33 -1.68 1.46
C ASN A 26 -9.54 -2.84 2.14
N GLY A 27 -9.15 -2.68 3.41
CA GLY A 27 -8.41 -3.72 4.16
C GLY A 27 -6.89 -3.75 3.98
N TYR A 28 -6.27 -2.72 3.42
CA TYR A 28 -4.81 -2.56 3.29
C TYR A 28 -4.37 -1.10 3.44
N ILE A 29 -3.07 -0.90 3.62
CA ILE A 29 -2.46 0.42 3.69
C ILE A 29 -1.57 0.62 2.46
N VAL A 30 -1.80 1.71 1.73
CA VAL A 30 -0.86 2.18 0.71
C VAL A 30 0.10 3.17 1.35
N ALA A 31 1.39 2.91 1.25
CA ALA A 31 2.45 3.78 1.76
C ALA A 31 3.19 4.45 0.59
N LEU A 32 3.20 5.78 0.58
CA LEU A 32 3.77 6.60 -0.48
C LEU A 32 4.93 7.43 0.05
N THR A 33 6.05 7.46 -0.68
CA THR A 33 7.06 8.51 -0.47
C THR A 33 6.61 9.82 -1.14
N ALA A 34 7.26 10.94 -0.82
CA ALA A 34 6.87 12.27 -1.31
C ALA A 34 6.76 12.39 -2.85
N ASN A 35 7.52 11.57 -3.58
CA ASN A 35 7.57 11.60 -5.05
C ASN A 35 6.66 10.55 -5.70
N GLN A 36 5.91 9.78 -4.91
CA GLN A 36 5.07 8.71 -5.41
C GLN A 36 3.60 9.13 -5.45
N ARG A 37 2.96 8.81 -6.57
CA ARG A 37 1.50 8.81 -6.72
C ARG A 37 1.07 7.39 -7.01
N VAL A 38 -0.12 7.03 -6.55
CA VAL A 38 -0.69 5.72 -6.83
C VAL A 38 -0.87 5.57 -8.34
N GLU A 39 -0.18 4.61 -8.95
CA GLU A 39 -0.29 4.31 -10.38
C GLU A 39 -1.43 3.34 -10.66
N ARG A 40 -1.56 2.33 -9.78
CA ARG A 40 -2.60 1.30 -9.86
C ARG A 40 -2.92 0.82 -8.45
N LEU A 41 -4.19 0.90 -8.05
CA LEU A 41 -4.64 0.21 -6.85
C LEU A 41 -4.91 -1.25 -7.21
N PRO A 42 -4.45 -2.22 -6.40
CA PRO A 42 -4.94 -3.57 -6.53
C PRO A 42 -6.45 -3.53 -6.27
N ASN A 43 -7.24 -3.96 -7.26
CA ASN A 43 -8.65 -4.27 -7.03
C ASN A 43 -8.69 -5.48 -6.09
N LEU A 44 -8.66 -5.25 -4.78
CA LEU A 44 -8.75 -6.31 -3.78
C LEU A 44 -10.14 -6.95 -3.68
N LEU A 45 -11.02 -6.73 -4.67
CA LEU A 45 -12.36 -7.31 -4.68
C LEU A 45 -12.41 -8.79 -5.09
N ASN A 46 -11.31 -9.42 -5.55
CA ASN A 46 -11.34 -10.81 -6.04
C ASN A 46 -10.21 -11.71 -5.49
N GLY A 47 -10.18 -12.02 -4.20
CA GLY A 47 -9.57 -13.30 -3.77
C GLY A 47 -8.41 -13.26 -2.78
N ALA A 48 -8.40 -12.33 -1.82
CA ALA A 48 -7.51 -12.42 -0.65
C ALA A 48 -8.28 -12.76 0.65
N LEU A 49 -9.37 -13.54 0.52
CA LEU A 49 -10.05 -14.28 1.57
C LEU A 49 -10.74 -15.48 0.88
N SER A 50 -9.98 -16.51 0.54
CA SER A 50 -10.46 -17.83 0.11
C SER A 50 -9.47 -18.86 0.61
#